data_AF-Q4JMW6-F1
#
_entry.id   AF-Q4JMW6-F1
#
_cell.length_a   1.000
_cell.length_b   1.000
_cell.length_c   1.000
_cell.angle_alpha   90.00
_cell.angle_beta   90.00
_cell.angle_gamma   90.00
#
_symmetry.space_group_name_H-M   'P 1'
#
loop_
_entity.id
_entity.type
_entity.pdbx_description
1 polymer ?
#
loop_
_entity_poly.entity_id
_entity_poly.type
_entity_poly.pdbx_seq_one_letter_code
_entity_poly.pdbx_strand_id
1 'polypeptide(L)'
;MSSKTSTTNSNYLSIHIVSSYIELFSIIFKKISNYYIIICITKEKRMLNVYLSGEIHTDWRDEIIGQCKQEGLDINFTSPVTNHELSDNCGVEILGAEENNFWKDNKGANINSIRTKKSIEGSDVVIVKFGEKYKQWNAAFDAGYASALNKSIIVIHSDDHQHPLKEVDAAACAVTKDQNQAVKILKYILEGTL
;
A
#
# COMPACT_ATOMS: atom_id res chain seq x y z
N MET A 1 11.69 67.42 51.16
CA MET A 1 12.52 66.30 50.65
C MET A 1 11.57 65.24 50.10
N SER A 2 11.71 64.95 48.80
CA SER A 2 11.27 63.79 48.00
C SER A 2 10.02 62.97 48.41
N SER A 3 9.05 62.87 47.50
CA SER A 3 8.59 61.59 46.91
C SER A 3 7.19 61.69 46.29
N LYS A 4 7.07 62.14 45.03
CA LYS A 4 5.87 61.90 44.21
C LYS A 4 6.21 61.83 42.72
N THR A 5 6.99 60.85 42.30
CA THR A 5 7.16 60.51 40.89
C THR A 5 7.69 59.07 40.74
N SER A 6 6.82 58.06 40.79
CA SER A 6 7.22 56.72 40.29
C SER A 6 6.09 55.76 39.90
N THR A 7 4.82 56.03 40.21
CA THR A 7 3.75 55.04 40.02
C THR A 7 3.06 55.04 38.64
N THR A 8 3.18 56.11 37.85
CA THR A 8 2.51 56.19 36.53
C THR A 8 3.26 55.45 35.41
N ASN A 9 4.60 55.45 35.41
CA ASN A 9 5.40 54.77 34.38
C ASN A 9 5.36 53.24 34.48
N SER A 10 5.23 52.67 35.68
CA SER A 10 5.18 51.22 35.88
C SER A 10 3.89 50.60 35.31
N ASN A 11 2.77 51.31 35.42
CA ASN A 11 1.47 50.84 34.91
C ASN A 11 1.40 50.91 33.38
N TYR A 12 1.95 51.96 32.76
CA TYR A 12 2.05 52.06 31.31
C TYR A 12 2.94 50.97 30.71
N LEU A 13 4.11 50.72 31.32
CA LEU A 13 5.03 49.68 30.87
C LEU A 13 4.39 48.29 30.97
N SER A 14 3.64 48.03 32.04
CA SER A 14 2.94 46.74 32.26
C SER A 14 1.82 46.50 31.24
N ILE A 15 1.04 47.54 30.90
CA ILE A 15 -0.04 47.43 29.91
C ILE A 15 0.52 47.17 28.50
N HIS A 16 1.60 47.87 28.12
CA HIS A 16 2.26 47.64 26.84
C HIS A 16 2.85 46.23 26.73
N ILE A 17 3.47 45.72 27.80
CA ILE A 17 4.00 44.36 27.85
C ILE A 17 2.88 43.33 27.64
N VAL A 18 1.75 43.47 28.35
CA VAL A 18 0.61 42.54 28.21
C VAL A 18 0.00 42.59 26.80
N SER A 19 -0.16 43.78 26.22
CA SER A 19 -0.64 43.94 24.84
C SER A 19 0.29 43.26 23.82
N SER A 20 1.61 43.39 23.99
CA SER A 20 2.61 42.75 23.14
C SER A 20 2.51 41.22 23.17
N TYR A 21 2.28 40.64 24.35
CA TYR A 21 2.13 39.19 24.50
C TYR A 21 0.85 38.66 23.87
N ILE A 22 -0.26 39.41 23.96
CA ILE A 22 -1.54 39.03 23.33
C ILE A 22 -1.40 39.03 21.80
N GLU A 23 -0.72 40.04 21.24
CA GLU A 23 -0.48 40.13 19.81
C GLU A 23 0.42 39.00 19.30
N LEU A 24 1.50 38.69 20.04
CA LEU A 24 2.37 37.55 19.75
C LEU A 24 1.63 36.21 19.83
N PHE A 25 0.78 36.01 20.85
CA PHE A 25 -0.04 34.81 20.99
C PHE A 25 -1.02 34.65 19.83
N SER A 26 -1.66 35.75 19.40
CA SER A 26 -2.61 35.75 18.28
C SER A 26 -1.92 35.42 16.95
N ILE A 27 -0.69 35.91 16.73
CA ILE A 27 0.14 35.58 15.56
C ILE A 27 0.54 34.10 15.58
N ILE A 28 1.01 33.59 16.72
CA ILE A 28 1.39 32.17 16.88
C ILE A 28 0.16 31.28 16.67
N PHE A 29 -0.99 31.62 17.26
CA PHE A 29 -2.22 30.87 17.10
C PHE A 29 -2.70 30.84 15.66
N LYS A 30 -2.68 31.98 14.93
CA LYS A 30 -2.97 32.02 13.49
C LYS A 30 -1.99 31.18 12.67
N LYS A 31 -0.70 31.20 13.02
CA LYS A 31 0.33 30.44 12.31
C LYS A 31 0.18 28.93 12.53
N ILE A 32 -0.11 28.50 13.77
CA ILE A 32 -0.42 27.11 14.11
C ILE A 32 -1.71 26.67 13.43
N SER A 33 -2.77 27.48 13.50
CA SER A 33 -4.05 27.19 12.84
C SER A 33 -3.90 27.07 11.33
N ASN A 34 -3.19 27.98 10.68
CA ASN A 34 -2.89 27.87 9.25
C ASN A 34 -2.05 26.64 8.92
N TYR A 35 -1.07 26.29 9.76
CA TYR A 35 -0.28 25.06 9.57
C TYR A 35 -1.13 23.80 9.73
N TYR A 36 -2.06 23.80 10.69
CA TYR A 36 -3.01 22.72 10.90
C TYR A 36 -4.02 22.61 9.76
N ILE A 37 -4.51 23.75 9.24
CA ILE A 37 -5.38 23.81 8.07
C ILE A 37 -4.63 23.31 6.83
N ILE A 38 -3.36 23.70 6.64
CA ILE A 38 -2.52 23.16 5.57
C ILE A 38 -2.35 21.65 5.73
N ILE A 39 -2.00 21.14 6.91
CA ILE A 39 -1.91 19.68 7.18
C ILE A 39 -3.24 18.97 6.91
N CYS A 40 -4.37 19.56 7.29
CA CYS A 40 -5.70 19.01 7.05
C CYS A 40 -6.07 19.01 5.55
N ILE A 41 -5.68 20.06 4.81
CA ILE A 41 -5.87 20.18 3.35
C ILE A 41 -4.89 19.28 2.59
N THR A 42 -3.68 19.10 3.12
CA THR A 42 -2.65 18.18 2.64
C THR A 42 -2.65 16.89 3.45
N LYS A 43 -3.82 16.37 3.86
CA LYS A 43 -3.94 14.94 4.12
C LYS A 43 -3.42 14.29 2.85
N GLU A 44 -2.15 13.87 2.87
CA GLU A 44 -1.51 13.22 1.75
C GLU A 44 -2.47 12.12 1.36
N LYS A 45 -3.07 12.25 0.18
CA LYS A 45 -3.80 11.15 -0.43
C LYS A 45 -2.71 10.13 -0.72
N ARG A 46 -2.40 9.30 0.28
CA ARG A 46 -1.36 8.28 0.19
C ARG A 46 -1.94 7.23 -0.73
N MET A 47 -1.52 7.31 -1.99
CA MET A 47 -1.80 6.33 -3.03
C MET A 47 -1.52 4.93 -2.47
N LEU A 48 -2.54 4.07 -2.50
CA LEU A 48 -2.44 2.72 -1.94
C LEU A 48 -1.59 1.86 -2.88
N ASN A 49 -0.59 1.16 -2.37
CA ASN A 49 0.23 0.25 -3.18
C ASN A 49 -0.33 -1.17 -3.07
N VAL A 50 -0.77 -1.72 -4.20
CA VAL A 50 -1.37 -3.06 -4.26
C VAL A 50 -0.53 -3.97 -5.14
N TYR A 51 -0.13 -5.13 -4.61
CA TYR A 51 0.54 -6.18 -5.37
C TYR A 51 -0.44 -7.27 -5.80
N LEU A 52 -0.48 -7.59 -7.10
CA LEU A 52 -1.38 -8.57 -7.70
C LEU A 52 -0.65 -9.89 -8.03
N SER A 53 -0.60 -10.80 -7.06
CA SER A 53 -0.06 -12.16 -7.25
C SER A 53 -1.15 -13.15 -7.69
N GLY A 54 -0.78 -14.23 -8.38
CA GLY A 54 -1.74 -15.26 -8.80
C GLY A 54 -1.52 -15.79 -10.19
N GLU A 55 -2.51 -16.52 -10.71
CA GLU A 55 -2.53 -17.03 -12.10
C GLU A 55 -2.29 -15.93 -13.13
N ILE A 56 -1.79 -16.35 -14.29
CA ILE A 56 -1.48 -15.49 -15.43
C ILE A 56 -2.20 -15.97 -16.72
N HIS A 57 -3.27 -16.74 -16.55
CA HIS A 57 -4.01 -17.37 -17.65
C HIS A 57 -5.33 -16.66 -17.99
N THR A 58 -5.71 -15.65 -17.19
CA THR A 58 -6.84 -14.75 -17.44
C THR A 58 -6.41 -13.28 -17.30
N ASP A 59 -7.33 -12.39 -17.64
CA ASP A 59 -7.20 -10.93 -17.60
C ASP A 59 -7.60 -10.30 -16.25
N TRP A 60 -7.76 -11.11 -15.19
CA TRP A 60 -8.27 -10.65 -13.89
C TRP A 60 -7.56 -9.43 -13.28
N ARG A 61 -6.26 -9.27 -13.55
CA ARG A 61 -5.48 -8.10 -13.09
C ARG A 61 -5.97 -6.84 -13.79
N ASP A 62 -6.17 -6.92 -15.10
CA ASP A 62 -6.66 -5.81 -15.90
C ASP A 62 -8.11 -5.48 -15.54
N GLU A 63 -8.92 -6.47 -15.18
CA GLU A 63 -10.26 -6.25 -14.63
C GLU A 63 -10.24 -5.43 -13.33
N ILE A 64 -9.42 -5.82 -12.34
CA ILE A 64 -9.28 -5.07 -11.08
C ILE A 64 -8.79 -3.64 -11.35
N ILE A 65 -7.73 -3.50 -12.16
CA ILE A 65 -7.15 -2.20 -12.50
C ILE A 65 -8.18 -1.33 -13.22
N GLY A 66 -8.92 -1.90 -14.17
CA GLY A 66 -9.95 -1.22 -14.94
C GLY A 66 -11.10 -0.73 -14.07
N GLN A 67 -11.62 -1.59 -13.19
CA GLN A 67 -12.70 -1.23 -12.28
C GLN A 67 -12.25 -0.15 -11.27
N CYS A 68 -11.06 -0.27 -10.69
CA CYS A 68 -10.54 0.75 -9.78
C CYS A 68 -10.38 2.11 -10.47
N LYS A 69 -9.95 2.13 -11.74
CA LYS A 69 -9.88 3.36 -12.55
C LYS A 69 -11.26 3.95 -12.81
N GLN A 70 -12.26 3.12 -13.11
CA GLN A 70 -13.64 3.58 -13.33
C GLN A 70 -14.25 4.20 -12.07
N GLU A 71 -13.92 3.64 -10.89
CA GLU A 71 -14.32 4.17 -9.58
C GLU A 71 -13.47 5.38 -9.12
N GLY A 72 -12.43 5.78 -9.88
CA GLY A 72 -11.57 6.91 -9.52
C GLY A 72 -10.65 6.65 -8.32
N LEU A 73 -10.37 5.38 -8.02
CA LEU A 73 -9.52 4.98 -6.88
C LEU A 73 -8.04 5.26 -7.17
N ASP A 74 -7.37 5.87 -6.19
CA ASP A 74 -5.95 6.24 -6.28
C ASP A 74 -5.07 5.10 -5.77
N ILE A 75 -4.77 4.16 -6.67
CA ILE A 75 -4.06 2.92 -6.38
C ILE A 75 -2.91 2.72 -7.37
N ASN A 76 -1.73 2.41 -6.83
CA ASN A 76 -0.59 1.96 -7.60
C ASN A 76 -0.52 0.43 -7.60
N PHE A 77 -0.65 -0.17 -8.78
CA PHE A 77 -0.62 -1.62 -8.93
C PHE A 77 0.74 -2.12 -9.39
N THR A 78 1.20 -3.21 -8.79
CA THR A 78 2.38 -3.96 -9.24
C THR A 78 2.04 -5.45 -9.37
N SER A 79 2.78 -6.20 -10.20
CA SER A 79 2.52 -7.61 -10.46
C SER A 79 3.80 -8.35 -10.89
N PRO A 80 3.82 -9.70 -10.86
CA PRO A 80 4.86 -10.49 -11.49
C PRO A 80 4.97 -10.22 -13.00
N VAL A 81 6.08 -10.65 -13.61
CA VAL A 81 6.20 -10.71 -15.08
C VAL A 81 5.20 -11.76 -15.60
N THR A 82 4.22 -11.34 -16.40
CA THR A 82 3.18 -12.21 -16.95
C THR A 82 3.55 -12.79 -18.31
N ASN A 83 4.59 -12.28 -18.96
CA ASN A 83 5.15 -12.88 -20.15
C ASN A 83 5.95 -14.13 -19.76
N HIS A 84 5.40 -15.30 -20.08
CA HIS A 84 5.99 -16.60 -19.76
C HIS A 84 7.42 -16.76 -20.27
N GLU A 85 7.67 -16.48 -21.55
CA GLU A 85 8.98 -16.67 -22.15
C GLU A 85 10.05 -15.79 -21.49
N LEU A 86 9.73 -14.51 -21.26
CA LEU A 86 10.63 -13.60 -20.56
C LEU A 86 10.87 -14.04 -19.11
N SER A 87 9.82 -14.48 -18.41
CA SER A 87 9.92 -14.94 -17.03
C SER A 87 10.81 -16.18 -16.92
N ASP A 88 10.60 -17.18 -17.78
CA ASP A 88 11.27 -18.47 -17.72
C ASP A 88 12.72 -18.40 -18.20
N ASN A 89 13.01 -17.54 -19.19
CA ASN A 89 14.34 -17.47 -19.80
C ASN A 89 15.25 -16.37 -19.22
N CYS A 90 14.72 -15.42 -18.42
CA CYS A 90 15.52 -14.29 -17.92
C CYS A 90 16.84 -14.72 -17.26
N GLY A 91 16.83 -15.85 -16.54
CA GLY A 91 18.01 -16.38 -15.89
C GLY A 91 19.11 -16.81 -16.83
N VAL A 92 18.76 -17.55 -17.88
CA VAL A 92 19.75 -18.05 -18.86
C VAL A 92 20.18 -16.97 -19.86
N GLU A 93 19.31 -16.01 -20.15
CA GLU A 93 19.64 -14.85 -20.98
C GLU A 93 20.64 -13.91 -20.30
N ILE A 94 20.52 -13.71 -18.98
CA ILE A 94 21.36 -12.77 -18.22
C ILE A 94 22.63 -13.45 -17.68
N LEU A 95 22.51 -14.66 -17.12
CA LEU A 95 23.59 -15.34 -16.39
C LEU A 95 24.24 -16.49 -17.19
N GLY A 96 23.89 -16.65 -18.46
CA GLY A 96 24.37 -17.70 -19.34
C GLY A 96 23.54 -18.98 -19.30
N ALA A 97 23.64 -19.74 -20.39
CA ALA A 97 22.87 -20.95 -20.64
C ALA A 97 23.10 -22.04 -19.58
N GLU A 98 22.13 -22.94 -19.47
CA GLU A 98 22.16 -24.11 -18.60
C GLU A 98 21.79 -25.35 -19.41
N GLU A 99 22.48 -26.47 -19.16
CA GLU A 99 22.16 -27.76 -19.78
C GLU A 99 21.01 -28.47 -19.03
N ASN A 100 20.89 -28.23 -17.73
CA ASN A 100 19.87 -28.84 -16.90
C ASN A 100 18.70 -27.87 -16.68
N ASN A 101 17.49 -28.31 -17.02
CA ASN A 101 16.26 -27.55 -16.83
C ASN A 101 16.06 -27.06 -15.39
N PHE A 102 16.48 -27.85 -14.38
CA PHE A 102 16.42 -27.41 -12.99
C PHE A 102 17.21 -26.12 -12.76
N TRP A 103 18.43 -26.01 -13.32
CA TRP A 103 19.26 -24.82 -13.14
C TRP A 103 18.78 -23.64 -13.98
N LYS A 104 18.20 -23.92 -15.17
CA LYS A 104 17.48 -22.92 -15.95
C LYS A 104 16.35 -22.29 -15.13
N ASP A 105 15.45 -23.12 -14.60
CA ASP A 105 14.28 -22.67 -13.84
C ASP A 105 14.70 -21.99 -12.53
N ASN A 106 15.70 -22.55 -11.83
CA ASN A 106 16.24 -21.95 -10.59
C ASN A 106 16.86 -20.57 -10.84
N LYS A 107 17.59 -20.36 -11.94
CA LYS A 107 18.11 -19.03 -12.30
C LYS A 107 16.97 -18.04 -12.54
N GLY A 108 15.98 -18.42 -13.37
CA GLY A 108 14.82 -17.58 -13.67
C GLY A 108 14.03 -17.23 -12.41
N ALA A 109 13.70 -18.23 -11.60
CA ALA A 109 12.97 -18.06 -10.34
C ALA A 109 13.70 -17.12 -9.37
N ASN A 110 15.03 -17.25 -9.21
CA ASN A 110 15.80 -16.41 -8.31
C ASN A 110 15.82 -14.93 -8.74
N ILE A 111 15.97 -14.64 -10.04
CA ILE A 111 15.92 -13.26 -10.55
C ILE A 111 14.52 -12.66 -10.39
N ASN A 112 13.47 -13.43 -10.76
CA ASN A 112 12.09 -13.01 -10.55
C ASN A 112 11.76 -12.78 -9.07
N SER A 113 12.39 -13.54 -8.17
CA SER A 113 12.20 -13.37 -6.72
C SER A 113 12.67 -12.00 -6.22
N ILE A 114 13.70 -11.40 -6.83
CA ILE A 114 14.18 -10.06 -6.45
C ILE A 114 13.08 -9.03 -6.69
N ARG A 115 12.43 -9.09 -7.84
CA ARG A 115 11.32 -8.19 -8.22
C ARG A 115 10.11 -8.44 -7.33
N THR A 116 9.73 -9.70 -7.18
CA THR A 116 8.54 -10.13 -6.43
C THR A 116 8.65 -9.74 -4.95
N LYS A 117 9.79 -10.03 -4.30
CA LYS A 117 10.04 -9.62 -2.92
C LYS A 117 9.96 -8.11 -2.76
N LYS A 118 10.61 -7.35 -3.66
CA LYS A 118 10.59 -5.90 -3.61
C LYS A 118 9.17 -5.33 -3.74
N SER A 119 8.36 -5.88 -4.64
CA SER A 119 6.97 -5.46 -4.82
C SER A 119 6.08 -5.82 -3.62
N ILE A 120 6.22 -7.03 -3.06
CA ILE A 120 5.47 -7.45 -1.86
C ILE A 120 5.87 -6.57 -0.66
N GLU A 121 7.17 -6.40 -0.40
CA GLU A 121 7.68 -5.56 0.69
C GLU A 121 7.20 -4.11 0.57
N GLY A 122 7.11 -3.58 -0.65
CA GLY A 122 6.65 -2.22 -0.94
C GLY A 122 5.13 -2.04 -1.00
N SER A 123 4.35 -3.11 -0.92
CA SER A 123 2.88 -3.05 -0.98
C SER A 123 2.24 -2.79 0.39
N ASP A 124 1.09 -2.12 0.38
CA ASP A 124 0.20 -1.97 1.54
C ASP A 124 -0.79 -3.14 1.63
N VAL A 125 -1.26 -3.61 0.47
CA VAL A 125 -2.17 -4.75 0.31
C VAL A 125 -1.65 -5.70 -0.77
N VAL A 126 -1.70 -7.01 -0.50
CA VAL A 126 -1.42 -8.06 -1.48
C VAL A 126 -2.73 -8.74 -1.84
N ILE A 127 -3.06 -8.78 -3.13
CA ILE A 127 -4.17 -9.58 -3.66
C ILE A 127 -3.59 -10.82 -4.31
N VAL A 128 -4.02 -11.99 -3.86
CA VAL A 128 -3.59 -13.29 -4.38
C VAL A 128 -4.77 -13.99 -5.03
N LYS A 129 -4.75 -14.16 -6.36
CA LYS A 129 -5.79 -14.91 -7.08
C LYS A 129 -5.37 -16.35 -7.35
N PHE A 130 -6.15 -17.29 -6.82
CA PHE A 130 -6.10 -18.68 -7.19
C PHE A 130 -7.14 -18.99 -8.29
N GLY A 131 -6.67 -19.50 -9.42
CA GLY A 131 -7.47 -19.86 -10.60
C GLY A 131 -7.49 -21.37 -10.81
N GLU A 132 -8.37 -21.83 -11.69
CA GLU A 132 -8.69 -23.27 -11.86
C GLU A 132 -7.62 -24.07 -12.61
N LYS A 133 -6.74 -23.38 -13.35
CA LYS A 133 -5.73 -24.01 -14.19
C LYS A 133 -4.39 -24.07 -13.48
N TYR A 134 -3.77 -25.24 -13.56
CA TYR A 134 -2.47 -25.56 -13.00
C TYR A 134 -2.37 -25.38 -11.48
N LYS A 135 -1.25 -25.85 -10.99
CA LYS A 135 -0.85 -25.82 -9.61
C LYS A 135 -0.11 -24.50 -9.34
N GLN A 136 -0.77 -23.53 -8.72
CA GLN A 136 -0.26 -22.14 -8.57
C GLN A 136 0.68 -21.98 -7.35
N TRP A 137 1.79 -22.71 -7.35
CA TRP A 137 2.64 -22.82 -6.14
C TRP A 137 3.39 -21.53 -5.86
N ASN A 138 3.66 -20.76 -6.90
CA ASN A 138 4.17 -19.40 -6.80
C ASN A 138 3.19 -18.49 -6.04
N ALA A 139 1.89 -18.55 -6.32
CA ALA A 139 0.88 -17.74 -5.64
C ALA A 139 0.76 -18.10 -4.15
N ALA A 140 0.77 -19.40 -3.84
CA ALA A 140 0.79 -19.86 -2.44
C ALA A 140 2.06 -19.43 -1.71
N PHE A 141 3.22 -19.46 -2.39
CA PHE A 141 4.48 -18.98 -1.82
C PHE A 141 4.46 -17.48 -1.57
N ASP A 142 3.95 -16.68 -2.50
CA ASP A 142 3.80 -15.23 -2.35
C ASP A 142 2.86 -14.89 -1.18
N ALA A 143 1.74 -15.61 -1.04
CA ALA A 143 0.83 -15.45 0.09
C ALA A 143 1.52 -15.75 1.43
N GLY A 144 2.28 -16.84 1.50
CA GLY A 144 3.06 -17.19 2.69
C GLY A 144 4.14 -16.15 3.02
N TYR A 145 4.84 -15.63 2.02
CA TYR A 145 5.84 -14.57 2.20
C TYR A 145 5.21 -13.25 2.65
N ALA A 146 4.09 -12.85 2.05
CA ALA A 146 3.31 -11.68 2.47
C ALA A 146 2.81 -11.82 3.91
N SER A 147 2.34 -13.02 4.30
CA SER A 147 1.90 -13.32 5.66
C SER A 147 3.05 -13.21 6.66
N ALA A 148 4.23 -13.74 6.32
CA ALA A 148 5.43 -13.62 7.15
C ALA A 148 5.89 -12.16 7.35
N LEU A 149 5.61 -11.29 6.38
CA LEU A 149 5.86 -9.85 6.46
C LEU A 149 4.71 -9.06 7.12
N ASN A 150 3.68 -9.75 7.61
CA ASN A 150 2.48 -9.15 8.22
C ASN A 150 1.77 -8.15 7.29
N LYS A 151 1.71 -8.46 5.99
CA LYS A 151 0.98 -7.67 4.99
C LYS A 151 -0.53 -7.94 5.08
N SER A 152 -1.33 -6.94 4.70
CA SER A 152 -2.76 -7.13 4.50
C SER A 152 -2.99 -7.97 3.24
N ILE A 153 -3.68 -9.10 3.35
CA ILE A 153 -3.87 -10.02 2.23
C ILE A 153 -5.36 -10.15 1.90
N ILE A 154 -5.68 -10.07 0.61
CA ILE A 154 -6.99 -10.43 0.05
C ILE A 154 -6.77 -11.64 -0.86
N VAL A 155 -7.51 -12.71 -0.65
CA VAL A 155 -7.43 -13.91 -1.49
C VAL A 155 -8.67 -13.97 -2.38
N ILE A 156 -8.49 -14.30 -3.66
CA ILE A 156 -9.58 -14.51 -4.62
C ILE A 156 -9.55 -15.98 -5.07
N HIS A 157 -10.59 -16.76 -4.81
CA HIS A 157 -10.71 -18.13 -5.34
C HIS A 157 -12.18 -18.61 -5.38
N SER A 158 -12.45 -19.67 -6.16
CA SER A 158 -13.75 -20.34 -6.20
C SER A 158 -13.94 -21.30 -5.02
N ASP A 159 -15.17 -21.75 -4.76
CA ASP A 159 -15.47 -22.66 -3.64
C ASP A 159 -14.68 -24.00 -3.74
N ASP A 160 -14.26 -24.41 -4.93
CA ASP A 160 -13.47 -25.62 -5.19
C ASP A 160 -12.09 -25.62 -4.51
N HIS A 161 -11.51 -24.44 -4.23
CA HIS A 161 -10.19 -24.31 -3.63
C HIS A 161 -10.18 -24.10 -2.10
N GLN A 162 -11.35 -24.06 -1.45
CA GLN A 162 -11.45 -23.78 -0.01
C GLN A 162 -10.62 -24.74 0.86
N HIS A 163 -10.70 -26.06 0.60
CA HIS A 163 -9.97 -27.01 1.43
C HIS A 163 -8.44 -26.95 1.22
N PRO A 164 -7.91 -26.91 -0.03
CA PRO A 164 -6.49 -26.72 -0.27
C PRO A 164 -5.92 -25.38 0.23
N LEU A 165 -6.74 -24.33 0.31
CA LEU A 165 -6.29 -22.97 0.67
C LEU A 165 -6.59 -22.59 2.12
N LYS A 166 -7.15 -23.46 2.95
CA LYS A 166 -7.60 -23.12 4.31
C LYS A 166 -6.54 -22.44 5.19
N GLU A 167 -5.26 -22.78 5.07
CA GLU A 167 -4.17 -22.09 5.79
C GLU A 167 -3.86 -20.71 5.22
N VAL A 168 -3.96 -20.55 3.90
CA VAL A 168 -3.82 -19.24 3.22
C VAL A 168 -4.99 -18.34 3.57
N ASP A 169 -6.21 -18.88 3.57
CA ASP A 169 -7.43 -18.18 3.94
C ASP A 169 -7.40 -17.71 5.39
N ALA A 170 -6.90 -18.55 6.30
CA ALA A 170 -6.73 -18.20 7.71
C ALA A 170 -5.72 -17.06 7.94
N ALA A 171 -4.75 -16.89 7.02
CA ALA A 171 -3.79 -15.79 7.05
C ALA A 171 -4.31 -14.50 6.38
N ALA A 172 -5.41 -14.58 5.62
CA ALA A 172 -5.94 -13.46 4.86
C ALA A 172 -6.84 -12.54 5.71
N CYS A 173 -6.88 -11.26 5.35
CA CYS A 173 -7.84 -10.31 5.91
C CYS A 173 -9.24 -10.50 5.31
N ALA A 174 -9.30 -10.96 4.05
CA ALA A 174 -10.55 -11.26 3.36
C ALA A 174 -10.33 -12.34 2.30
N VAL A 175 -11.32 -13.21 2.15
CA VAL A 175 -11.43 -14.19 1.06
C VAL A 175 -12.62 -13.81 0.20
N THR A 176 -12.41 -13.61 -1.09
CA THR A 176 -13.42 -13.18 -2.05
C THR A 176 -13.63 -14.24 -3.15
N LYS A 177 -14.85 -14.26 -3.70
CA LYS A 177 -15.22 -15.13 -4.81
C LYS A 177 -14.79 -14.58 -6.17
N ASP A 178 -14.70 -13.25 -6.27
CA ASP A 178 -14.40 -12.55 -7.52
C ASP A 178 -13.67 -11.21 -7.31
N GLN A 179 -13.31 -10.61 -8.43
CA GLN A 179 -12.59 -9.35 -8.58
C GLN A 179 -13.44 -8.17 -8.08
N ASN A 180 -14.77 -8.22 -8.30
CA ASN A 180 -15.67 -7.13 -7.90
C ASN A 180 -15.69 -6.97 -6.37
N GLN A 181 -15.70 -8.08 -5.63
CA GLN A 181 -15.59 -8.05 -4.18
C GLN A 181 -14.26 -7.48 -3.71
N ALA A 182 -13.15 -7.83 -4.38
CA ALA A 182 -11.84 -7.26 -4.06
C ALA A 182 -11.80 -5.74 -4.32
N VAL A 183 -12.36 -5.26 -5.42
CA VAL A 183 -12.46 -3.82 -5.73
C VAL A 183 -13.31 -3.08 -4.70
N LYS A 184 -14.43 -3.65 -4.26
CA LYS A 184 -15.26 -3.06 -3.18
C LYS A 184 -14.49 -2.94 -1.87
N ILE A 185 -13.66 -3.93 -1.53
CA ILE A 185 -12.78 -3.86 -0.35
C ILE A 185 -11.77 -2.72 -0.52
N LEU A 186 -11.12 -2.59 -1.67
CA LEU A 186 -10.17 -1.50 -1.94
C LEU A 186 -10.83 -0.12 -1.85
N LYS A 187 -12.03 0.04 -2.41
CA LYS A 187 -12.84 1.26 -2.29
C LYS A 187 -13.13 1.59 -0.83
N TYR A 188 -13.59 0.61 -0.06
CA TYR A 188 -13.87 0.79 1.36
C TYR A 188 -12.62 1.17 2.16
N ILE A 189 -11.45 0.59 1.86
CA ILE A 189 -10.17 0.95 2.51
C ILE A 189 -9.81 2.42 2.26
N LEU A 190 -10.02 2.91 1.03
CA LEU A 190 -9.65 4.27 0.65
C LEU A 190 -10.65 5.33 1.10
N GLU A 191 -11.95 5.04 1.03
CA GLU A 191 -13.01 6.03 1.17
C GLU A 191 -13.87 5.84 2.43
N GLY A 192 -13.88 4.64 3.01
CA GLY A 192 -14.76 4.28 4.13
C GLY A 192 -16.24 4.16 3.77
N THR A 193 -16.57 4.03 2.48
CA THR A 193 -17.93 3.99 1.93
C THR A 193 -18.17 2.68 1.15
N LEU A 194 -19.45 2.32 0.96
CA LEU A 194 -19.91 1.12 0.25
C LEU A 194 -20.41 1.44 -1.16
#